data_AF-A0A9E1Z9S7-F1
#
_entry.id   AF-A0A9E1Z9S7-F1
#
_cell.length_a   1.000
_cell.length_b   1.000
_cell.length_c   1.000
_cell.angle_alpha   90.00
_cell.angle_beta   90.00
_cell.angle_gamma   90.00
#
_symmetry.space_group_name_H-M   'P 1'
#
loop_
_entity.id
_entity.type
_entity.pdbx_description
1 polymer ?
#
loop_
_entity_poly.entity_id
_entity_poly.type
_entity_poly.pdbx_seq_one_letter_code
_entity_poly.pdbx_strand_id
1 'polypeptide(L)' 'MNKCKRCSQEYEVTEKDCEFYEKVSVPEPKLCPECRQQRRFAYRNEWGLHKAKCSNCSCDMISMFDPAL' A
#
# COMPACT_ATOMS: atom_id res chain seq x y z
N MET A 1 -18.96 -7.70 -11.92
CA MET A 1 -18.20 -6.44 -12.09
C MET A 1 -18.78 -5.39 -11.15
N ASN A 2 -17.95 -4.87 -10.25
CA ASN A 2 -18.33 -3.89 -9.23
C ASN A 2 -17.93 -2.49 -9.66
N LYS A 3 -18.79 -1.49 -9.41
CA LYS A 3 -18.50 -0.08 -9.73
C LYS A 3 -17.91 0.63 -8.51
N CYS A 4 -16.73 1.22 -8.67
CA CYS A 4 -16.07 1.97 -7.59
C CYS A 4 -16.85 3.24 -7.25
N LYS A 5 -17.18 3.45 -5.97
CA LYS A 5 -17.90 4.66 -5.53
C LYS A 5 -17.12 5.97 -5.68
N ARG A 6 -15.79 5.92 -5.84
CA ARG A 6 -14.93 7.11 -5.91
C ARG A 6 -14.59 7.53 -7.34
N CYS A 7 -14.05 6.61 -8.14
CA CYS A 7 -13.63 6.90 -9.52
C CYS A 7 -14.62 6.42 -10.58
N SER A 8 -15.74 5.78 -10.19
CA SER A 8 -16.73 5.20 -11.08
C SER A 8 -16.23 4.12 -12.04
N GLN A 9 -14.96 3.70 -11.93
CA GLN A 9 -14.39 2.61 -12.71
C GLN A 9 -14.94 1.26 -12.24
N GLU A 10 -15.06 0.35 -13.20
CA GLU A 10 -15.38 -1.05 -12.94
C GLU A 10 -14.15 -1.79 -12.44
N TYR A 11 -14.34 -2.67 -11.47
CA TYR A 11 -13.32 -3.57 -10.98
C TYR A 11 -13.91 -4.94 -10.67
N GLU A 12 -13.07 -5.95 -10.73
CA GLU A 12 -13.44 -7.32 -10.41
C GLU A 12 -13.03 -7.67 -8.98
N VAL A 13 -13.86 -8.46 -8.31
CA VAL A 13 -13.54 -9.14 -7.06
C VAL A 13 -13.67 -10.62 -7.40
N THR A 14 -12.55 -11.35 -7.33
CA THR A 14 -12.52 -12.76 -7.68
C THR A 14 -13.01 -13.62 -6.51
N GLU A 15 -13.39 -14.87 -6.76
CA GLU A 15 -13.80 -15.80 -5.69
C GLU A 15 -12.70 -15.97 -4.63
N LYS A 16 -11.43 -15.97 -5.05
CA LYS A 16 -10.27 -16.01 -4.14
C LYS A 16 -10.19 -14.77 -3.24
N ASP A 17 -10.61 -13.61 -3.75
CA ASP A 17 -10.68 -12.39 -2.93
C ASP A 17 -11.79 -12.54 -1.88
N CYS A 18 -12.96 -13.07 -2.25
CA CYS A 18 -14.07 -13.34 -1.32
C CYS A 18 -13.65 -14.31 -0.21
N GLU A 19 -13.03 -15.44 -0.56
CA GLU A 19 -12.48 -16.42 0.40
C GLU A 19 -11.46 -15.77 1.34
N PHE A 20 -10.59 -14.90 0.82
CA PHE A 20 -9.61 -14.18 1.63
C PHE A 20 -10.28 -13.23 2.62
N TYR A 21 -11.28 -12.46 2.18
CA TYR A 21 -12.01 -11.52 3.04
C TYR A 21 -12.79 -12.23 4.14
N GLU A 22 -13.41 -13.39 3.84
CA GLU A 22 -14.07 -14.22 4.84
C GLU A 22 -13.07 -14.77 5.86
N LYS A 23 -11.94 -15.32 5.39
CA LYS A 23 -10.88 -15.87 6.25
C LYS A 23 -10.33 -14.85 7.25
N VAL A 24 -10.16 -13.59 6.82
CA VAL A 24 -9.68 -12.51 7.69
C VAL A 24 -10.81 -11.75 8.40
N SER A 25 -12.06 -12.21 8.27
CA SER A 25 -13.26 -11.64 8.90
C SER A 25 -13.44 -10.14 8.62
N VAL A 26 -13.18 -9.71 7.38
CA VAL A 26 -13.37 -8.33 6.93
C VAL A 26 -14.40 -8.26 5.80
N PRO A 27 -15.17 -7.16 5.69
CA PRO A 27 -16.11 -6.99 4.60
C PRO A 27 -15.40 -6.75 3.27
N GLU A 28 -16.10 -7.08 2.18
CA GLU A 28 -15.64 -6.81 0.83
C GLU A 28 -15.41 -5.30 0.56
N PRO A 29 -14.44 -4.96 -0.29
CA PRO A 29 -14.09 -3.59 -0.59
C PRO A 29 -15.15 -2.89 -1.45
N LYS A 30 -15.58 -1.69 -1.03
CA LYS A 30 -16.47 -0.79 -1.80
C LYS A 30 -15.74 0.11 -2.82
N LEU A 31 -14.42 -0.03 -2.91
CA LEU A 31 -13.53 0.79 -3.74
C LEU A 31 -12.63 -0.12 -4.56
N CYS A 32 -12.29 0.33 -5.76
CA CYS A 32 -11.32 -0.37 -6.60
C CYS A 32 -9.93 -0.42 -5.93
N PRO A 33 -9.06 -1.35 -6.34
CA PRO A 33 -7.71 -1.50 -5.80
C PRO A 33 -6.92 -0.18 -5.76
N GLU A 34 -6.99 0.61 -6.83
CA GLU A 34 -6.31 1.90 -6.96
C GLU A 34 -6.80 2.92 -5.92
N CYS A 35 -8.11 3.10 -5.80
CA CYS A 35 -8.69 4.01 -4.82
C CYS A 35 -8.40 3.60 -3.37
N ARG A 36 -8.29 2.29 -3.09
CA ARG A 36 -7.86 1.78 -1.79
C ARG A 36 -6.39 2.09 -1.55
N GLN A 37 -5.54 1.90 -2.55
CA GLN A 37 -4.11 2.20 -2.46
C GLN A 37 -3.86 3.68 -2.17
N GLN A 38 -4.51 4.59 -2.90
CA GLN A 38 -4.44 6.03 -2.66
C GLN A 38 -4.86 6.40 -1.22
N ARG A 39 -5.93 5.78 -0.70
CA ARG A 39 -6.32 5.99 0.71
C ARG A 39 -5.24 5.50 1.67
N ARG A 40 -4.62 4.35 1.43
CA ARG A 40 -3.51 3.85 2.26
C ARG A 40 -2.31 4.81 2.22
N PHE A 41 -1.98 5.36 1.05
CA PHE A 41 -0.91 6.34 0.92
C PHE A 41 -1.22 7.66 1.61
N ALA A 42 -2.47 8.11 1.61
CA ALA A 42 -2.86 9.33 2.32
C ALA A 42 -2.66 9.27 3.85
N TYR A 43 -2.64 8.06 4.43
CA TYR A 43 -2.38 7.85 5.86
C TYR A 43 -0.97 7.33 6.17
N ARG A 44 -0.16 7.02 5.15
CA ARG A 44 1.24 6.69 5.39
C ARG A 44 1.98 8.01 5.63
N ASN A 45 2.47 8.18 6.85
CA ASN A 45 3.44 9.24 7.14
C ASN A 45 4.62 9.09 6.18
N GLU A 46 5.14 10.22 5.70
CA GLU A 46 6.38 10.25 4.93
C GLU A 46 7.48 9.60 5.77
N TRP A 47 8.22 8.68 5.16
CA TRP A 47 9.41 8.15 5.79
C TRP A 47 10.46 9.27 5.83
N GLY A 48 11.08 9.47 6.99
CA GLY A 48 12.27 10.31 7.08
C GLY A 48 13.31 9.74 6.12
N LEU A 49 13.68 10.51 5.10
CA LEU A 49 14.69 10.10 4.13
C LEU A 49 16.05 10.64 4.57
N HIS A 50 16.95 9.73 4.92
CA HIS A 50 18.27 10.03 5.43
C HIS A 50 19.33 9.66 4.39
N LYS A 51 20.37 10.48 4.26
CA LYS A 51 21.58 10.08 3.55
C LYS A 51 22.31 9.06 4.41
N ALA A 52 22.51 7.86 3.87
CA ALA A 52 23.19 6.77 4.53
C ALA A 52 24.26 6.19 3.59
N LYS A 53 25.16 5.37 4.14
CA LYS A 53 26.10 4.58 3.36
C LYS A 53 25.71 3.12 3.40
N CYS A 54 25.78 2.44 2.26
CA CYS A 54 25.53 1.01 2.20
C CYS A 54 26.59 0.26 3.02
N SER A 55 26.17 -0.59 3.98
CA SER A 55 27.10 -1.35 4.81
C SER A 55 27.97 -2.34 4.04
N ASN A 56 27.53 -2.76 2.85
CA ASN A 56 28.26 -3.73 2.03
C ASN A 56 29.29 -3.06 1.09
N CYS A 57 28.90 -2.00 0.38
CA CYS A 57 29.75 -1.37 -0.65
C CYS A 57 30.22 0.06 -0.30
N SER A 58 29.79 0.63 0.83
CA SER A 58 30.13 1.99 1.28
C SER A 58 29.73 3.13 0.33
N CYS A 59 28.89 2.85 -0.67
CA CYS A 59 28.35 3.86 -1.57
C CYS A 59 27.26 4.70 -0.88
N ASP A 60 27.12 5.94 -1.33
CA ASP A 60 26.07 6.84 -0.85
C ASP A 60 24.70 6.36 -1.33
N MET A 61 23.74 6.31 -0.40
CA MET A 61 22.36 5.92 -0.66
C MET A 61 21.37 6.74 0.18
N ILE A 62 20.11 6.72 -0.21
CA ILE A 62 19.02 7.25 0.60
C ILE A 62 18.35 6.07 1.31
N SER A 63 18.20 6.18 2.63
CA SER A 63 17.57 5.17 3.48
C SER A 63 16.40 5.79 4.24
N MET A 64 15.39 4.98 4.54
CA MET A 64 14.32 5.36 5.49
C MET A 64 14.71 5.15 6.95
N PHE A 65 15.83 4.46 7.17
CA PHE A 65 16.39 4.24 8.49
C PHE A 65 17.38 5.35 8.80
N ASP A 66 17.20 5.99 9.95
CA ASP A 66 18.13 6.99 10.45
C ASP A 66 19.47 6.32 10.78
N PRO A 67 20.60 6.74 10.17
CA PRO A 67 21.91 6.19 10.49
C PRO A 67 22.42 6.57 11.90
N ALA A 68 21.77 7.50 12.60
CA ALA A 68 22.15 7.95 13.94
C ALA A 68 21.41 7.23 15.10
N LEU A 69 20.41 6.39 14.78
CA LEU A 69 19.71 5.51 15.74
C LEU A 69 20.33 4.11 15.73
#